data_AF-A0A0G1FSK8-F1
#
_entry.id   AF-A0A0G1FSK8-F1
#
_cell.length_a   1.000
_cell.length_b   1.000
_cell.length_c   1.000
_cell.angle_alpha   90.00
_cell.angle_beta   90.00
_cell.angle_gamma   90.00
#
_symmetry.space_group_name_H-M   'P 1'
#
loop_
_entity.id
_entity.type
_entity.pdbx_description
1 polymer ?
#
loop_
_entity_poly.entity_id
_entity_poly.type
_entity_poly.pdbx_seq_one_letter_code
_entity_poly.pdbx_strand_id
1 'polypeptide(L)'
;MKRFFPLLFFIPVLIGFSLLQKFYQGNNGQEASPESANKNFSDPQENKEPSFIDSLRERSYGDGEFKIENEIERNGSYSGYLFSYSSDGLKIYGRMNIPFGESPAGGFPVIILNHGYFNNTSFKSGDGTQTMADIMARNGYLTLASDYRGHGNSEDDGRVSRGHRRICH
;
A
#
# COMPACT_ATOMS: atom_id res chain seq x y z
N MET A 1 -26.30 88.47 5.45
CA MET A 1 -26.37 88.16 6.91
C MET A 1 -25.98 86.69 7.09
N LYS A 2 -24.79 86.44 7.64
CA LYS A 2 -24.21 85.08 7.79
C LYS A 2 -24.91 84.36 8.95
N ARG A 3 -25.66 83.28 8.67
CA ARG A 3 -26.18 82.39 9.71
C ARG A 3 -25.11 81.34 10.02
N PHE A 4 -24.52 81.46 11.21
CA PHE A 4 -23.63 80.47 11.80
C PHE A 4 -24.38 79.15 11.96
N PHE A 5 -23.91 78.11 11.28
CA PHE A 5 -24.40 76.74 11.42
C PHE A 5 -23.63 76.06 12.58
N PRO A 6 -24.28 75.29 13.48
CA PRO A 6 -23.69 74.91 14.75
C PRO A 6 -22.71 73.74 14.58
N LEU A 7 -21.41 74.01 14.72
CA LEU A 7 -20.34 72.99 14.74
C LEU A 7 -20.31 72.18 16.06
N LEU A 8 -21.21 72.46 17.01
CA LEU A 8 -21.14 71.94 18.38
C LEU A 8 -21.69 70.50 18.54
N PHE A 9 -22.38 69.94 17.55
CA PHE A 9 -22.94 68.58 17.62
C PHE A 9 -22.02 67.47 17.07
N PHE A 10 -20.98 67.81 16.29
CA PHE A 10 -20.07 66.81 15.71
C PHE A 10 -18.90 66.44 16.62
N ILE A 11 -18.58 67.30 17.59
CA ILE A 11 -17.47 67.13 18.52
C ILE A 11 -17.63 65.87 19.41
N PRO A 12 -18.78 65.58 20.04
CA PRO A 12 -18.92 64.38 20.87
C PRO A 12 -18.93 63.07 20.05
N VAL A 13 -19.38 63.10 18.79
CA VAL A 13 -19.39 61.94 17.89
C VAL A 13 -17.96 61.56 17.47
N LEU A 14 -17.12 62.56 17.17
CA LEU A 14 -15.71 62.36 16.85
C LEU A 14 -14.90 61.86 18.06
N ILE A 15 -15.21 62.35 19.27
CA ILE A 15 -14.56 61.88 20.51
C ILE A 15 -14.96 60.43 20.81
N GLY A 16 -16.24 60.07 20.66
CA GLY A 16 -16.72 58.69 20.82
C GLY A 16 -16.10 57.73 19.81
N PHE A 17 -15.98 58.14 18.54
CA PHE A 17 -15.34 57.33 17.50
C PHE A 17 -13.84 57.11 17.76
N SER A 18 -13.14 58.13 18.28
CA SER A 18 -11.72 58.02 18.66
C SER A 18 -11.49 57.07 19.84
N LEU A 19 -12.39 57.07 20.83
CA LEU A 19 -12.33 56.13 21.97
C LEU A 19 -12.66 54.69 21.54
N LEU A 20 -13.61 54.51 20.62
CA LEU A 20 -13.95 53.20 20.06
C LEU A 20 -12.78 52.63 19.23
N GLN A 21 -12.10 53.45 18.42
CA GLN A 21 -10.89 53.02 17.70
C GLN A 21 -9.76 52.60 18.65
N LYS A 22 -9.56 53.30 19.77
CA LYS A 22 -8.53 52.93 20.77
C LYS A 22 -8.87 51.63 21.50
N PHE A 23 -10.13 51.36 21.78
CA PHE A 23 -10.57 50.09 22.37
C PHE A 23 -10.42 48.93 21.38
N TYR A 24 -10.70 49.16 20.08
CA TYR A 24 -10.54 48.14 19.04
C TYR A 24 -9.06 47.78 18.77
N GLN A 25 -8.12 48.70 18.99
CA GLN A 25 -6.69 48.42 18.85
C GLN A 25 -6.07 47.73 20.10
N GLY A 26 -6.76 47.69 21.24
CA GLY A 26 -6.22 47.20 22.50
C GLY A 26 -6.30 45.69 22.74
N ASN A 27 -6.84 44.90 21.81
CA ASN A 27 -7.09 43.47 22.04
C ASN A 27 -6.54 42.53 20.95
N ASN A 28 -5.64 43.01 20.10
CA ASN A 28 -4.88 42.13 19.23
C ASN A 28 -3.64 41.65 19.98
N GLY A 29 -3.77 40.47 20.58
CA GLY A 29 -2.67 39.74 21.18
C GLY A 29 -1.50 39.62 20.20
N GLN A 30 -0.30 39.61 20.78
CA GLN A 30 0.94 39.38 20.06
C GLN A 30 0.88 38.05 19.31
N GLU A 31 0.68 38.12 17.99
CA GLU A 31 1.18 37.07 17.10
C GLU A 31 2.67 37.38 16.92
N ALA A 32 3.48 36.88 17.85
CA ALA A 32 4.93 36.97 17.76
C ALA A 32 5.38 36.18 16.53
N SER A 33 5.84 36.90 15.52
CA SER A 33 6.69 36.37 14.45
C SER A 33 7.85 35.59 15.09
N PRO A 34 8.07 34.30 14.76
CA PRO A 34 9.29 33.63 15.16
C PRO A 34 10.40 34.00 14.16
N GLU A 35 10.76 35.28 14.11
CA GLU A 35 11.98 35.77 13.44
C GLU A 35 13.12 35.92 14.46
N SER A 36 13.45 34.84 15.17
CA SER A 36 14.76 34.71 15.84
C SER A 36 14.97 33.30 16.42
N ALA A 37 15.06 32.30 15.55
CA ALA A 37 15.75 31.07 15.88
C ALA A 37 16.56 30.61 14.66
N ASN A 38 17.63 31.34 14.36
CA ASN A 38 18.72 30.86 13.51
C ASN A 38 19.37 29.65 14.19
N LYS A 39 18.72 28.49 14.09
CA LYS A 39 19.42 27.23 14.04
C LYS A 39 19.88 27.11 12.60
N ASN A 40 21.19 27.07 12.40
CA ASN A 40 21.79 26.50 11.21
C ASN A 40 21.27 25.06 11.07
N PHE A 41 20.11 24.90 10.42
CA PHE A 41 19.86 23.71 9.64
C PHE A 41 20.72 23.89 8.41
N SER A 42 21.98 23.46 8.51
CA SER A 42 22.68 22.97 7.34
C SER A 42 21.71 22.02 6.67
N ASP A 43 21.27 22.38 5.46
CA ASP A 43 20.49 21.53 4.57
C ASP A 43 21.07 20.11 4.68
N PRO A 44 20.38 19.17 5.36
CA PRO A 44 20.86 17.80 5.40
C PRO A 44 20.72 17.37 3.95
N GLN A 45 21.85 17.30 3.24
CA GLN A 45 21.99 16.71 1.91
C GLN A 45 20.84 15.75 1.69
N GLU A 46 19.88 16.15 0.85
CA GLU A 46 18.64 15.42 0.59
C GLU A 46 19.02 14.06 -0.03
N ASN A 47 19.43 13.10 0.81
CA ASN A 47 19.57 11.71 0.43
C ASN A 47 18.14 11.19 0.32
N LYS A 48 17.49 11.51 -0.79
CA LYS A 48 16.20 10.94 -1.09
C LYS A 48 16.44 9.48 -1.44
N GLU A 49 16.61 8.65 -0.40
CA GLU A 49 16.62 7.21 -0.52
C GLU A 49 15.43 6.83 -1.40
N PRO A 50 15.64 5.96 -2.41
CA PRO A 50 14.59 5.60 -3.35
C PRO A 50 13.36 5.11 -2.60
N SER A 51 12.17 5.40 -3.15
CA SER A 51 10.95 4.86 -2.56
C SER A 51 11.00 3.34 -2.62
N PHE A 52 10.27 2.66 -1.72
CA PHE A 52 10.24 1.21 -1.70
C PHE A 52 9.87 0.58 -3.06
N ILE A 53 8.93 1.19 -3.81
CA ILE A 53 8.55 0.72 -5.15
C ILE A 53 9.67 0.93 -6.16
N ASP A 54 10.38 2.06 -6.08
CA ASP A 54 11.51 2.31 -6.97
C ASP A 54 12.64 1.32 -6.70
N SER A 55 12.93 1.03 -5.42
CA SER A 55 13.87 -0.02 -5.04
C SER A 55 13.46 -1.40 -5.56
N LEU A 56 12.15 -1.73 -5.55
CA LEU A 56 11.65 -3.00 -6.10
C LEU A 56 11.77 -3.08 -7.63
N ARG A 57 11.69 -1.95 -8.35
CA ARG A 57 11.87 -1.88 -9.81
C ARG A 57 13.33 -2.02 -10.23
N GLU A 58 14.25 -1.45 -9.45
CA GLU A 58 15.69 -1.52 -9.71
C GLU A 58 16.30 -2.88 -9.35
N ARG A 59 15.63 -3.63 -8.48
CA ARG A 59 16.07 -4.95 -8.05
C ARG A 59 16.05 -5.95 -9.20
N SER A 60 17.13 -6.73 -9.34
CA SER A 60 17.14 -7.92 -10.19
C SER A 60 16.61 -9.14 -9.44
N TYR A 61 15.67 -9.86 -10.06
CA TYR A 61 15.05 -11.08 -9.53
C TYR A 61 15.62 -12.37 -10.16
N GLY A 62 16.59 -12.24 -11.08
CA GLY A 62 17.14 -13.34 -11.87
C GLY A 62 16.15 -13.93 -12.87
N ASP A 63 16.61 -14.93 -13.65
CA ASP A 63 15.81 -15.61 -14.67
C ASP A 63 14.88 -16.69 -14.08
N GLY A 64 14.32 -16.40 -12.90
CA GLY A 64 13.63 -17.33 -11.98
C GLY A 64 13.01 -18.53 -12.69
N GLU A 65 13.61 -19.71 -12.49
CA GLU A 65 13.18 -20.93 -13.15
C GLU A 65 11.76 -21.30 -12.67
N PHE A 66 10.78 -21.20 -13.57
CA PHE A 66 9.41 -21.64 -13.32
C PHE A 66 9.26 -23.09 -13.78
N LYS A 67 8.90 -23.98 -12.86
CA LYS A 67 8.76 -25.42 -13.11
C LYS A 67 7.35 -25.89 -12.84
N ILE A 68 6.78 -26.62 -13.79
CA ILE A 68 5.59 -27.45 -13.56
C ILE A 68 6.09 -28.74 -12.91
N GLU A 69 5.58 -29.05 -11.72
CA GLU A 69 5.99 -30.21 -10.94
C GLU A 69 5.01 -31.37 -11.22
N ASN A 70 4.15 -31.72 -10.26
CA ASN A 70 3.25 -32.87 -10.36
C ASN A 70 1.83 -32.46 -10.74
N GLU A 71 1.13 -33.27 -11.54
CA GLU A 71 -0.33 -33.17 -11.69
C GLU A 71 -1.01 -33.65 -10.40
N ILE A 72 -1.88 -32.81 -9.83
CA ILE A 72 -2.58 -33.09 -8.56
C ILE A 72 -4.10 -33.23 -8.73
N GLU A 73 -4.63 -32.75 -9.86
CA GLU A 73 -6.04 -32.87 -10.19
C GLU A 73 -6.22 -32.93 -11.71
N ARG A 74 -7.17 -33.73 -12.17
CA ARG A 74 -7.71 -33.66 -13.53
C ARG A 74 -9.21 -33.80 -13.47
N ASN A 75 -9.94 -32.85 -14.05
CA ASN A 75 -11.39 -32.94 -14.19
C ASN A 75 -11.79 -32.74 -15.66
N GLY A 76 -13.06 -32.49 -15.96
CA GLY A 76 -13.54 -32.31 -17.34
C GLY A 76 -13.24 -30.94 -17.98
N SER A 77 -12.73 -29.98 -17.21
CA SER A 77 -12.56 -28.59 -17.65
C SER A 77 -11.10 -28.11 -17.62
N TYR A 78 -10.27 -28.65 -16.74
CA TYR A 78 -8.86 -28.27 -16.61
C TYR A 78 -8.02 -29.39 -15.95
N SER A 79 -6.70 -29.25 -16.04
CA SER A 79 -5.74 -30.00 -15.23
C SER A 79 -5.07 -29.10 -14.19
N GLY A 80 -5.00 -29.57 -12.96
CA GLY A 80 -4.37 -28.91 -11.82
C GLY A 80 -2.98 -29.49 -11.54
N TYR A 81 -2.01 -28.62 -11.31
CA TYR A 81 -0.60 -28.96 -11.09
C TYR A 81 -0.06 -28.26 -9.84
N LEU A 82 0.95 -28.84 -9.23
CA LEU A 82 1.91 -28.07 -8.45
C LEU A 82 2.90 -27.40 -9.40
N PHE A 83 3.26 -26.16 -9.11
CA PHE A 83 4.39 -25.50 -9.75
C PHE A 83 5.38 -25.04 -8.67
N SER A 84 6.61 -24.72 -9.10
CA SER A 84 7.59 -24.07 -8.26
C SER A 84 8.36 -22.98 -9.00
N TYR A 85 8.90 -22.02 -8.23
CA TYR A 85 9.75 -20.96 -8.74
C TYR A 85 10.75 -20.48 -7.67
N SER A 86 11.87 -19.92 -8.11
CA SER A 86 12.86 -19.33 -7.20
C SER A 86 12.49 -17.90 -6.81
N SER A 87 12.59 -17.56 -5.53
CA SER A 87 12.36 -16.22 -5.00
C SER A 87 13.26 -15.93 -3.79
N ASP A 88 14.14 -14.95 -3.91
CA ASP A 88 15.14 -14.57 -2.88
C ASP A 88 15.93 -15.76 -2.31
N GLY A 89 16.37 -16.66 -3.20
CA GLY A 89 17.13 -17.86 -2.82
C GLY A 89 16.30 -18.99 -2.22
N LEU A 90 14.97 -18.84 -2.14
CA LEU A 90 14.05 -19.90 -1.72
C LEU A 90 13.31 -20.51 -2.91
N LYS A 91 13.02 -21.81 -2.83
CA LYS A 91 12.08 -22.50 -3.70
C LYS A 91 10.66 -22.36 -3.16
N ILE A 92 9.82 -21.62 -3.90
CA ILE A 92 8.43 -21.37 -3.57
C ILE A 92 7.55 -22.26 -4.44
N TYR A 93 6.54 -22.86 -3.82
CA TYR A 93 5.55 -23.70 -4.49
C TYR A 93 4.22 -22.96 -4.64
N GLY A 94 3.38 -23.51 -5.49
CA GLY A 94 2.01 -23.05 -5.65
C GLY A 94 1.17 -24.05 -6.42
N ARG A 95 -0.12 -23.75 -6.53
CA ARG A 95 -1.07 -24.49 -7.34
C ARG A 95 -1.36 -23.77 -8.64
N MET A 96 -1.29 -24.48 -9.75
CA MET A 96 -1.65 -24.00 -11.08
C MET A 96 -2.85 -24.78 -11.62
N ASN A 97 -3.75 -24.14 -12.33
CA ASN A 97 -4.77 -24.82 -13.15
C ASN A 97 -4.62 -24.38 -14.60
N ILE A 98 -4.52 -25.35 -15.51
CA ILE A 98 -4.43 -25.11 -16.96
C ILE A 98 -5.77 -25.52 -17.60
N PRO A 99 -6.54 -24.56 -18.15
CA PRO A 99 -7.81 -24.86 -18.82
C PRO A 99 -7.60 -25.77 -20.04
N PHE A 100 -8.58 -26.61 -20.32
CA PHE A 100 -8.63 -27.35 -21.58
C PHE A 100 -9.17 -26.48 -22.70
N GLY A 101 -8.84 -26.87 -23.94
CA GLY A 101 -9.25 -26.17 -25.16
C GLY A 101 -8.06 -25.58 -25.91
N GLU A 102 -8.37 -24.93 -27.03
CA GLU A 102 -7.34 -24.25 -27.83
C GLU A 102 -6.88 -22.99 -27.10
N SER A 103 -5.58 -22.95 -26.80
CA SER A 103 -4.94 -21.75 -26.29
C SER A 103 -5.01 -20.65 -27.36
N PRO A 104 -5.41 -19.40 -27.01
CA PRO A 104 -5.29 -18.27 -27.92
C PRO A 104 -3.84 -18.10 -28.42
N ALA A 105 -3.65 -17.37 -29.53
CA ALA A 105 -2.33 -17.15 -30.14
C ALA A 105 -1.29 -16.57 -29.16
N GLY A 106 -1.73 -15.83 -28.14
CA GLY A 106 -0.87 -15.27 -27.07
C GLY A 106 -0.78 -16.09 -25.79
N GLY A 107 -1.32 -17.31 -25.76
CA GLY A 107 -1.49 -18.08 -24.52
C GLY A 107 -2.85 -17.84 -23.86
N PHE A 108 -3.17 -18.65 -22.84
CA PHE A 108 -4.30 -18.37 -21.96
C PHE A 108 -4.05 -17.07 -21.16
N PRO A 109 -5.09 -16.24 -20.94
CA PRO A 109 -4.98 -15.16 -19.97
C PRO A 109 -4.69 -15.72 -18.58
N VAL A 110 -3.75 -15.10 -17.86
CA VAL A 110 -3.25 -15.59 -16.57
C VAL A 110 -3.83 -14.76 -15.42
N ILE A 111 -4.35 -15.44 -14.39
CA ILE A 111 -4.78 -14.84 -13.12
C ILE A 111 -3.86 -15.33 -12.00
N ILE A 112 -3.25 -14.38 -11.29
CA ILE A 112 -2.46 -14.66 -10.09
C ILE A 112 -3.37 -14.49 -8.87
N LEU A 113 -3.46 -15.53 -8.05
CA LEU A 113 -4.26 -15.59 -6.85
C LEU A 113 -3.37 -15.61 -5.62
N ASN A 114 -3.79 -14.87 -4.61
CA ASN A 114 -3.05 -14.63 -3.39
C ASN A 114 -3.95 -15.02 -2.22
N HIS A 115 -3.53 -15.97 -1.40
CA HIS A 115 -4.33 -16.39 -0.24
C HIS A 115 -4.19 -15.40 0.93
N GLY A 116 -5.20 -15.41 1.80
CA GLY A 116 -5.15 -14.71 3.10
C GLY A 116 -4.37 -15.50 4.15
N TYR A 117 -4.50 -15.14 5.42
CA TYR A 117 -3.84 -15.88 6.50
C TYR A 117 -4.32 -17.34 6.57
N PHE A 118 -3.38 -18.27 6.68
CA PHE A 118 -3.60 -19.67 6.99
C PHE A 118 -2.59 -20.14 8.04
N ASN A 119 -2.94 -21.19 8.80
CA ASN A 119 -1.96 -21.84 9.65
C ASN A 119 -1.05 -22.74 8.81
N ASN A 120 0.25 -22.45 8.82
CA ASN A 120 1.28 -23.15 8.06
C ASN A 120 1.25 -24.67 8.27
N THR A 121 0.98 -25.17 9.49
CA THR A 121 1.04 -26.63 9.77
C THR A 121 -0.11 -27.41 9.15
N SER A 122 -1.18 -26.74 8.75
CA SER A 122 -2.36 -27.36 8.13
C SER A 122 -2.53 -27.00 6.65
N PHE A 123 -1.71 -26.08 6.14
CA PHE A 123 -1.88 -25.53 4.79
C PHE A 123 -1.51 -26.55 3.72
N LYS A 124 -2.37 -26.66 2.70
CA LYS A 124 -2.14 -27.38 1.46
C LYS A 124 -2.10 -26.40 0.30
N SER A 125 -1.33 -26.74 -0.74
CA SER A 125 -1.12 -25.83 -1.87
C SER A 125 -2.43 -25.34 -2.50
N GLY A 126 -2.54 -24.01 -2.63
CA GLY A 126 -3.74 -23.31 -3.11
C GLY A 126 -4.88 -23.17 -2.09
N ASP A 127 -4.69 -23.52 -0.81
CA ASP A 127 -5.67 -23.24 0.25
C ASP A 127 -6.04 -21.76 0.30
N GLY A 128 -7.35 -21.50 0.41
CA GLY A 128 -7.89 -20.15 0.40
C GLY A 128 -8.10 -19.53 -0.99
N THR A 129 -7.61 -20.16 -2.06
CA THR A 129 -7.82 -19.69 -3.43
C THR A 129 -8.55 -20.70 -4.33
N GLN A 130 -8.75 -21.94 -3.87
CA GLN A 130 -9.25 -23.03 -4.74
C GLN A 130 -10.56 -22.70 -5.44
N THR A 131 -11.55 -22.17 -4.73
CA THR A 131 -12.87 -21.88 -5.33
C THR A 131 -12.77 -20.88 -6.47
N MET A 132 -12.01 -19.80 -6.29
CA MET A 132 -11.84 -18.80 -7.34
C MET A 132 -10.96 -19.33 -8.48
N ALA A 133 -9.92 -20.10 -8.15
CA ALA A 133 -9.06 -20.75 -9.14
C ALA A 133 -9.84 -21.71 -10.05
N ASP A 134 -10.74 -22.49 -9.46
CA ASP A 134 -11.62 -23.43 -10.17
C ASP A 134 -12.61 -22.71 -11.09
N ILE A 135 -13.27 -21.65 -10.59
CA ILE A 135 -14.19 -20.83 -11.38
C ILE A 135 -13.45 -20.22 -12.58
N MET A 136 -12.29 -19.61 -12.35
CA MET A 136 -11.52 -18.95 -13.41
C MET A 136 -10.98 -19.95 -14.44
N ALA A 137 -10.45 -21.10 -13.99
CA ALA A 137 -9.96 -22.13 -14.89
C ALA A 137 -11.06 -22.69 -15.79
N ARG A 138 -12.27 -22.92 -15.27
CA ARG A 138 -13.42 -23.34 -16.09
C ARG A 138 -13.84 -22.32 -17.15
N ASN A 139 -13.46 -21.05 -16.97
CA ASN A 139 -13.76 -19.96 -17.89
C ASN A 139 -12.56 -19.60 -18.81
N GLY A 140 -11.57 -20.49 -18.93
CA GLY A 140 -10.47 -20.33 -19.89
C GLY A 140 -9.30 -19.48 -19.40
N TYR A 141 -9.20 -19.24 -18.09
CA TYR A 141 -8.05 -18.55 -17.49
C TYR A 141 -7.07 -19.55 -16.90
N LEU A 142 -5.77 -19.40 -17.20
CA LEU A 142 -4.74 -20.11 -16.45
C LEU A 142 -4.62 -19.44 -15.08
N THR A 143 -4.71 -20.21 -14.01
CA THR A 143 -4.61 -19.64 -12.65
C THR A 143 -3.33 -20.08 -11.97
N LEU A 144 -2.64 -19.16 -11.29
CA LEU A 144 -1.46 -19.40 -10.47
C LEU A 144 -1.74 -18.92 -9.05
N ALA A 145 -1.75 -19.83 -8.08
CA ALA A 145 -1.87 -19.50 -6.66
C ALA A 145 -0.55 -19.84 -5.96
N SER A 146 0.21 -18.81 -5.56
CA SER A 146 1.45 -19.00 -4.79
C SER A 146 1.13 -19.37 -3.36
N ASP A 147 1.86 -20.32 -2.79
CA ASP A 147 1.67 -20.74 -1.40
C ASP A 147 2.35 -19.79 -0.40
N TYR A 148 3.21 -18.87 -0.85
CA TYR A 148 4.10 -18.04 -0.02
C TYR A 148 5.14 -18.84 0.78
N ARG A 149 6.10 -18.10 1.36
CA ARG A 149 7.19 -18.66 2.19
C ARG A 149 6.64 -19.39 3.40
N GLY A 150 7.21 -20.56 3.70
CA GLY A 150 6.88 -21.38 4.87
C GLY A 150 5.49 -22.00 4.90
N HIS A 151 4.79 -22.03 3.76
CA HIS A 151 3.47 -22.64 3.60
C HIS A 151 3.53 -23.73 2.53
N GLY A 152 2.76 -24.81 2.75
CA GLY A 152 2.73 -25.93 1.83
C GLY A 152 4.12 -26.55 1.70
N ASN A 153 4.59 -26.70 0.46
CA ASN A 153 5.93 -27.20 0.17
C ASN A 153 6.97 -26.08 0.00
N SER A 154 6.58 -24.81 0.13
CA SER A 154 7.50 -23.67 -0.02
C SER A 154 8.51 -23.61 1.12
N GLU A 155 9.75 -23.32 0.75
CA GLU A 155 10.80 -23.08 1.74
C GLU A 155 10.51 -21.83 2.57
N ASP A 156 11.12 -21.80 3.76
CA ASP A 156 11.07 -20.68 4.70
C ASP A 156 12.48 -20.12 4.91
N ASP A 157 12.60 -18.82 5.13
CA ASP A 157 13.90 -18.19 5.46
C ASP A 157 14.22 -18.27 6.96
N GLY A 158 13.37 -18.97 7.74
CA GLY A 158 13.47 -19.14 9.18
C GLY A 158 13.22 -17.85 9.96
N ARG A 159 12.86 -16.75 9.27
CA ARG A 159 12.46 -15.52 9.93
C ARG A 159 11.00 -15.67 10.29
N VAL A 160 10.74 -16.00 11.56
CA VAL A 160 9.39 -16.06 12.12
C VAL A 160 8.61 -14.84 11.64
N SER A 161 7.54 -15.10 10.87
CA SER A 161 6.62 -14.05 10.41
C SER A 161 6.23 -13.20 11.61
N ARG A 162 6.66 -11.94 11.62
CA ARG A 162 6.47 -11.00 12.76
C ARG A 162 5.01 -10.55 12.91
N GLY A 163 4.06 -11.24 12.26
CA GLY A 163 2.67 -10.86 12.17
C GLY A 163 1.88 -10.96 13.48
N HIS A 164 2.31 -11.76 14.47
CA HIS A 164 1.60 -11.80 15.76
C HIS A 164 2.42 -12.43 16.89
N ARG A 165 3.30 -11.65 17.53
CA ARG A 165 3.55 -11.87 18.97
C ARG A 165 2.66 -10.89 19.73
N ARG A 166 1.46 -11.34 20.12
CA ARG A 166 0.81 -10.72 21.28
C ARG A 166 1.74 -10.95 22.47
N ILE A 167 2.49 -9.90 22.80
CA ILE A 167 3.10 -9.74 24.11
C ILE A 167 1.92 -9.57 25.05
N CYS A 168 1.43 -10.67 25.61
CA CYS A 168 0.72 -10.60 26.87
C CYS A 168 1.80 -10.51 27.95
N HIS A 169 1.93 -9.32 28.53
CA HIS A 169 2.59 -9.12 29.81
C HIS A 169 1.72 -9.68 30.93
#